data_AF-A0A7K3ALV7-F1
#
_entry.id   AF-A0A7K3ALV7-F1
#
_cell.length_a   1.000
_cell.length_b   1.000
_cell.length_c   1.000
_cell.angle_alpha   90.00
_cell.angle_beta   90.00
_cell.angle_gamma   90.00
#
_symmetry.space_group_name_H-M   'P 1'
#
loop_
_entity.id
_entity.type
_entity.pdbx_description
1 polymer ?
#
loop_
_entity_poly.entity_id
_entity_poly.type
_entity_poly.pdbx_seq_one_letter_code
_entity_poly.pdbx_strand_id
1 'polypeptide(L)'
;MPEKPAQHWTESLFDSVYALYETAREYQIAHRATQLLAAQAEFDRHKPHEGRITLERHAAGHGHPVMKEPHSDALFDLGRIHGDAASEMHRRYEETALLFASGAAWAVRSVQLGHTPPTVTFQTDQYERPVQHRLSITGLTNYAGAELLNTSYELLAHRLSASDRAVHLAEQSDLADHEAGEFHDAVDTAMGIADSAFSYGLLAQKAVNFVLLEPRRAREREAALARAAAQTDQPTP
;
A
#
# COMPACT_ATOMS: atom_id res chain seq x y z
N MET A 1 7.20 -34.15 -5.43
CA MET A 1 7.88 -32.85 -5.53
C MET A 1 8.99 -32.83 -4.48
N PRO A 2 10.23 -32.46 -4.81
CA PRO A 2 11.29 -32.40 -3.82
C PRO A 2 10.89 -31.36 -2.75
N GLU A 3 10.93 -31.76 -1.48
CA GLU A 3 10.73 -30.85 -0.34
C GLU A 3 11.75 -29.72 -0.44
N LYS A 4 11.25 -28.50 -0.61
CA LYS A 4 12.08 -27.30 -0.60
C LYS A 4 12.76 -27.26 0.77
N PRO A 5 14.10 -27.16 0.86
CA PRO A 5 14.78 -27.15 2.14
C PRO A 5 14.19 -26.04 3.01
N ALA A 6 13.87 -26.37 4.27
CA ALA A 6 13.21 -25.46 5.19
C ALA A 6 14.04 -24.17 5.32
N GLN A 7 13.48 -23.07 4.80
CA GLN A 7 14.12 -21.76 4.83
C GLN A 7 14.17 -21.25 6.27
N HIS A 8 15.33 -20.74 6.69
CA HIS A 8 15.51 -20.21 8.03
C HIS A 8 14.58 -19.01 8.27
N TRP A 9 14.05 -18.87 9.48
CA TRP A 9 13.03 -17.87 9.81
C TRP A 9 13.44 -16.44 9.46
N THR A 10 14.74 -16.09 9.51
CA THR A 10 15.24 -14.76 9.13
C THR A 10 15.00 -14.45 7.65
N GLU A 11 15.19 -15.44 6.78
CA GLU A 11 14.95 -15.27 5.35
C GLU A 11 13.46 -15.34 5.04
N SER A 12 12.72 -16.23 5.71
CA SER A 12 11.27 -16.31 5.57
C SER A 12 10.57 -15.01 6.00
N LEU A 13 11.04 -14.38 7.10
CA LEU A 13 10.51 -13.11 7.58
C LEU A 13 10.83 -11.97 6.62
N PHE A 14 12.07 -11.94 6.12
CA PHE A 14 12.48 -10.96 5.13
C PHE A 14 11.64 -11.09 3.85
N ASP A 15 11.47 -12.31 3.33
CA ASP A 15 10.65 -12.59 2.15
C ASP A 15 9.19 -12.22 2.38
N SER A 16 8.65 -12.45 3.58
CA SER A 16 7.29 -12.07 3.96
C SER A 16 7.10 -10.54 3.93
N VAL A 17 8.05 -9.77 4.46
CA VAL A 17 8.01 -8.30 4.38
C VAL A 17 8.21 -7.82 2.92
N TYR A 18 9.08 -8.50 2.17
CA TYR A 18 9.33 -8.20 0.76
C TYR A 18 8.09 -8.44 -0.11
N ALA A 19 7.31 -9.48 0.16
CA ALA A 19 6.05 -9.74 -0.52
C ALA A 19 5.01 -8.62 -0.28
N LEU A 20 4.96 -8.05 0.92
CA LEU A 20 4.12 -6.88 1.20
C LEU A 20 4.59 -5.64 0.42
N TYR A 21 5.91 -5.44 0.34
CA TYR A 21 6.51 -4.37 -0.48
C TYR A 21 6.14 -4.51 -1.96
N GLU A 22 6.35 -5.67 -2.57
CA GLU A 22 6.02 -5.89 -3.98
C GLU A 22 4.53 -5.67 -4.22
N THR A 23 3.67 -6.17 -3.33
CA THR A 23 2.22 -5.93 -3.41
C THR A 23 1.90 -4.44 -3.42
N ALA A 24 2.43 -3.67 -2.47
CA ALA A 24 2.20 -2.23 -2.40
C ALA A 24 2.78 -1.47 -3.62
N ARG A 25 3.91 -1.93 -4.14
CA ARG A 25 4.57 -1.38 -5.32
C ARG A 25 3.76 -1.61 -6.59
N GLU A 26 3.19 -2.80 -6.79
CA GLU A 26 2.33 -3.08 -7.93
C GLU A 26 1.09 -2.17 -7.93
N TYR A 27 0.46 -1.98 -6.77
CA TYR A 27 -0.66 -1.03 -6.66
C TYR A 27 -0.23 0.43 -6.82
N GLN A 28 0.97 0.83 -6.37
CA GLN A 28 1.51 2.16 -6.65
C GLN A 28 1.64 2.40 -8.16
N ILE A 29 2.16 1.43 -8.90
CA ILE A 29 2.32 1.50 -10.36
C ILE A 29 0.94 1.57 -11.03
N ALA A 30 0.01 0.71 -10.62
CA ALA A 30 -1.35 0.70 -11.14
C ALA A 30 -2.08 2.03 -10.89
N HIS A 31 -1.96 2.60 -9.68
CA HIS A 31 -2.53 3.89 -9.32
C HIS A 31 -1.98 5.03 -10.19
N ARG A 32 -0.67 5.07 -10.41
CA ARG A 32 -0.06 6.08 -11.31
C ARG A 32 -0.55 5.92 -12.74
N ALA A 33 -0.68 4.69 -13.23
CA ALA A 33 -1.20 4.41 -14.56
C ALA A 33 -2.65 4.87 -14.72
N THR A 34 -3.52 4.59 -13.74
CA THR A 34 -4.93 5.01 -13.79
C THR A 34 -5.11 6.51 -13.62
N GLN A 35 -4.27 7.20 -12.82
CA GLN A 35 -4.25 8.66 -12.76
C GLN A 35 -3.94 9.29 -14.13
N LEU A 36 -2.96 8.75 -14.85
CA LEU A 36 -2.63 9.24 -16.20
C LEU A 36 -3.79 9.01 -17.17
N LEU A 37 -4.44 7.85 -17.12
CA LEU A 37 -5.61 7.55 -17.96
C LEU A 37 -6.80 8.46 -17.63
N ALA A 38 -7.07 8.70 -16.34
CA ALA A 38 -8.13 9.61 -15.92
C ALA A 38 -7.86 11.04 -16.39
N ALA A 39 -6.63 11.54 -16.23
CA ALA A 39 -6.24 12.85 -16.72
C ALA A 39 -6.32 12.98 -18.25
N GLN A 40 -6.13 11.88 -18.98
CA GLN A 40 -6.31 11.84 -20.44
C GLN A 40 -7.77 11.79 -20.85
N ALA A 41 -8.67 11.28 -20.02
CA ALA A 41 -10.10 11.14 -20.31
C ALA A 41 -10.94 12.35 -19.84
N GLU A 42 -10.29 13.37 -19.28
CA GLU A 42 -10.94 14.60 -18.82
C GLU A 42 -11.65 15.29 -19.99
N PHE A 43 -12.99 15.43 -19.87
CA PHE A 43 -13.86 15.89 -20.95
C PHE A 43 -13.43 17.24 -21.53
N ASP A 44 -13.01 18.17 -20.67
CA ASP A 44 -12.58 19.53 -21.04
C ASP A 44 -11.31 19.57 -21.90
N ARG A 45 -10.55 18.47 -21.93
CA ARG A 45 -9.34 18.35 -22.78
C ARG A 45 -9.65 17.90 -24.19
N HIS A 46 -10.85 17.38 -24.44
CA HIS A 46 -11.26 16.87 -25.74
C HIS A 46 -12.22 17.84 -26.41
N LYS A 47 -12.02 18.05 -27.71
CA LYS A 47 -13.05 18.68 -28.54
C LYS A 47 -13.96 17.57 -29.08
N PRO A 48 -15.20 17.41 -28.57
CA PRO A 48 -16.11 16.40 -29.11
C PRO A 48 -16.43 16.71 -30.57
N HIS A 49 -16.17 15.74 -31.45
CA HIS A 49 -16.69 15.72 -32.81
C HIS A 49 -18.23 15.81 -32.82
N GLU A 50 -18.79 16.78 -33.55
CA GLU A 50 -20.22 17.10 -33.62
C GLU A 50 -21.07 16.09 -34.42
N GLY A 51 -20.49 14.92 -34.71
CA GLY A 51 -21.12 13.90 -35.56
C GLY A 51 -22.32 13.29 -34.84
N ARG A 52 -23.49 13.35 -35.47
CA ARG A 52 -24.74 12.78 -34.92
C ARG A 52 -25.17 11.56 -35.71
N ILE A 53 -25.74 10.58 -35.01
CA ILE A 53 -26.39 9.42 -35.61
C ILE A 53 -27.87 9.44 -35.28
N THR A 54 -28.68 8.93 -36.20
CA THR A 54 -30.12 8.74 -35.99
C THR A 54 -30.39 7.26 -35.77
N LEU A 55 -31.01 6.91 -34.66
CA LEU A 55 -31.44 5.54 -34.38
C LEU A 55 -32.92 5.40 -34.74
N GLU A 56 -33.20 4.53 -35.72
CA GLU A 56 -34.55 4.10 -36.05
C GLU A 56 -35.01 3.02 -35.08
N ARG A 57 -36.08 3.27 -34.32
CA ARG A 57 -36.62 2.30 -33.38
C ARG A 57 -37.40 1.23 -34.16
N HIS A 58 -36.87 0.00 -34.24
CA HIS A 58 -37.61 -1.15 -34.77
C HIS A 58 -38.71 -1.56 -33.78
N ALA A 59 -39.86 -0.89 -33.84
CA ALA A 59 -41.11 -1.39 -33.27
C ALA A 59 -42.28 -0.85 -34.10
N ALA A 60 -43.18 -1.76 -34.45
CA ALA A 60 -44.35 -1.56 -35.28
C ALA A 60 -45.12 -0.26 -34.93
N GLY A 61 -45.03 0.73 -35.82
CA GLY A 61 -45.87 1.93 -35.83
C GLY A 61 -45.60 2.93 -34.70
N HIS A 62 -45.05 4.09 -35.06
CA HIS A 62 -44.99 5.32 -34.24
C HIS A 62 -43.83 5.47 -33.23
N GLY A 63 -42.62 5.00 -33.56
CA GLY A 63 -41.40 5.44 -32.89
C GLY A 63 -40.81 6.70 -33.55
N HIS A 64 -40.67 7.82 -32.83
CA HIS A 64 -39.88 8.95 -33.32
C HIS A 64 -38.38 8.60 -33.35
N PRO A 65 -37.63 9.03 -34.38
CA PRO A 65 -36.20 8.80 -34.45
C PRO A 65 -35.48 9.47 -33.29
N VAL A 66 -34.50 8.78 -32.69
CA VAL A 66 -33.68 9.33 -31.61
C VAL A 66 -32.33 9.75 -32.18
N MET A 67 -31.99 11.03 -32.02
CA MET A 67 -30.67 11.56 -32.35
C MET A 67 -29.70 11.24 -31.20
N LYS A 68 -28.51 10.74 -31.51
CA LYS A 68 -27.44 10.49 -30.54
C LYS A 68 -26.13 11.15 -30.97
N GLU A 69 -25.31 11.47 -29.97
CA GLU A 69 -23.99 12.08 -30.11
C GLU A 69 -22.92 11.08 -29.62
N PRO A 70 -22.66 10.00 -30.38
CA PRO A 70 -21.93 8.83 -29.88
C PRO A 70 -20.52 9.14 -29.39
N HIS A 71 -19.88 10.18 -29.95
CA HIS A 71 -18.55 10.58 -29.49
C HIS A 71 -18.60 11.33 -28.15
N SER A 72 -19.59 12.20 -27.93
CA SER A 72 -19.79 12.86 -26.63
C SER A 72 -20.17 11.83 -25.56
N ASP A 73 -21.08 10.92 -25.88
CA ASP A 73 -21.47 9.80 -25.01
C ASP A 73 -20.24 8.96 -24.63
N ALA A 74 -19.38 8.62 -25.61
CA ALA A 74 -18.17 7.84 -25.38
C ALA A 74 -17.15 8.57 -24.49
N LEU A 75 -16.94 9.88 -24.68
CA LEU A 75 -16.04 10.67 -23.83
C LEU A 75 -16.53 10.69 -22.38
N PHE A 76 -17.84 10.85 -22.17
CA PHE A 76 -18.43 10.80 -20.83
C PHE A 76 -18.27 9.42 -20.18
N ASP A 77 -18.57 8.35 -20.91
CA ASP A 77 -18.43 6.98 -20.42
C ASP A 77 -16.97 6.63 -20.07
N LEU A 78 -16.02 7.03 -20.91
CA LEU A 78 -14.59 6.84 -20.67
C LEU A 78 -14.12 7.62 -19.44
N GLY A 79 -14.54 8.87 -19.30
CA GLY A 79 -14.24 9.70 -18.12
C GLY A 79 -14.68 9.01 -16.83
N ARG A 80 -15.91 8.47 -16.81
CA ARG A 80 -16.43 7.70 -15.67
C ARG A 80 -15.61 6.44 -15.40
N ILE A 81 -15.36 5.61 -16.42
CA ILE A 81 -14.61 4.34 -16.26
C ILE A 81 -13.21 4.60 -15.70
N HIS A 82 -12.50 5.61 -16.24
CA HIS A 82 -11.16 5.94 -15.78
C HIS A 82 -11.15 6.58 -14.39
N GLY A 83 -12.16 7.40 -14.06
CA GLY A 83 -12.35 7.95 -12.71
C GLY A 83 -12.62 6.87 -11.66
N ASP A 84 -13.50 5.92 -11.97
CA ASP A 84 -13.81 4.76 -11.10
C ASP A 84 -12.54 3.91 -10.87
N ALA A 85 -11.78 3.63 -11.93
CA ALA A 85 -10.54 2.88 -11.85
C ALA A 85 -9.44 3.62 -11.06
N ALA A 86 -9.33 4.94 -11.21
CA ALA A 86 -8.38 5.76 -10.45
C ALA A 86 -8.69 5.74 -8.95
N SER A 87 -9.97 5.90 -8.59
CA SER A 87 -10.44 5.84 -7.21
C SER A 87 -10.20 4.47 -6.57
N GLU A 88 -10.53 3.38 -7.26
CA GLU A 88 -10.31 2.03 -6.74
C GLU A 88 -8.82 1.71 -6.59
N MET A 89 -7.97 2.08 -7.56
CA MET A 89 -6.52 1.86 -7.44
C MET A 89 -5.89 2.72 -6.35
N HIS A 90 -6.38 3.94 -6.13
CA HIS A 90 -5.94 4.77 -5.00
C HIS A 90 -6.22 4.07 -3.66
N ARG A 91 -7.46 3.62 -3.46
CA ARG A 91 -7.87 2.90 -2.25
C ARG A 91 -7.02 1.64 -2.01
N ARG A 92 -6.81 0.83 -3.06
CA ARG A 92 -5.98 -0.38 -2.96
C ARG A 92 -4.51 -0.07 -2.67
N TYR A 93 -3.98 0.99 -3.26
CA TYR A 93 -2.62 1.43 -2.99
C TYR A 93 -2.48 1.87 -1.53
N GLU A 94 -3.40 2.69 -1.03
CA GLU A 94 -3.38 3.11 0.37
C GLU A 94 -3.44 1.92 1.34
N GLU A 95 -4.40 1.01 1.15
CA GLU A 95 -4.56 -0.19 1.98
C GLU A 95 -3.28 -1.04 2.00
N THR A 96 -2.70 -1.31 0.84
CA THR A 96 -1.51 -2.16 0.74
C THR A 96 -0.25 -1.47 1.23
N ALA A 97 -0.12 -0.15 1.04
CA ALA A 97 0.97 0.64 1.59
C ALA A 97 0.94 0.66 3.13
N LEU A 98 -0.24 0.80 3.74
CA LEU A 98 -0.40 0.74 5.20
C LEU A 98 -0.15 -0.66 5.77
N LEU A 99 -0.55 -1.72 5.07
CA LEU A 99 -0.21 -3.10 5.45
C LEU A 99 1.30 -3.36 5.37
N PHE A 100 1.96 -2.88 4.31
CA PHE A 100 3.41 -2.97 4.19
C PHE A 100 4.12 -2.21 5.32
N ALA A 101 3.74 -0.95 5.55
CA ALA A 101 4.28 -0.11 6.61
C ALA A 101 4.14 -0.76 8.00
N SER A 102 2.93 -1.17 8.34
CA SER A 102 2.61 -1.76 9.64
C SER A 102 3.22 -3.15 9.81
N GLY A 103 3.26 -3.97 8.75
CA GLY A 103 3.90 -5.28 8.74
C GLY A 103 5.41 -5.19 8.95
N ALA A 104 6.09 -4.26 8.27
CA ALA A 104 7.51 -4.01 8.47
C ALA A 104 7.80 -3.51 9.91
N ALA A 105 6.99 -2.60 10.43
CA ALA A 105 7.11 -2.13 11.81
C ALA A 105 6.89 -3.24 12.84
N TRP A 106 5.91 -4.12 12.60
CA TRP A 106 5.68 -5.30 13.42
C TRP A 106 6.89 -6.25 13.40
N ALA A 107 7.47 -6.51 12.23
CA ALA A 107 8.63 -7.39 12.11
C ALA A 107 9.82 -6.88 12.91
N VAL A 108 10.10 -5.57 12.85
CA VAL A 108 11.15 -4.93 13.66
C VAL A 108 10.91 -5.17 15.15
N ARG A 109 9.71 -4.84 15.63
CA ARG A 109 9.37 -5.00 17.06
C ARG A 109 9.43 -6.44 17.52
N SER A 110 8.93 -7.38 16.72
CA SER A 110 8.95 -8.81 17.06
C SER A 110 10.38 -9.32 17.24
N VAL A 111 11.30 -8.93 16.37
CA VAL A 111 12.72 -9.30 16.50
C VAL A 111 13.37 -8.62 17.70
N GLN A 112 13.06 -7.34 17.97
CA GLN A 112 13.56 -6.63 19.15
C GLN A 112 13.08 -7.27 20.48
N LEU A 113 11.89 -7.86 20.49
CA LEU A 113 11.36 -8.62 21.63
C LEU A 113 11.96 -10.03 21.77
N GLY A 114 12.89 -10.42 20.88
CA GLY A 114 13.54 -11.73 20.90
C GLY A 114 12.70 -12.85 20.29
N HIS A 115 11.59 -12.53 19.62
CA HIS A 115 10.82 -13.53 18.89
C HIS A 115 11.51 -13.90 17.57
N THR A 116 11.19 -15.10 17.06
CA THR A 116 11.71 -15.64 15.80
C THR A 116 10.59 -15.92 14.78
N PRO A 117 9.73 -14.93 14.46
CA PRO A 117 8.59 -15.16 13.59
C PRO A 117 9.06 -15.46 12.17
N PRO A 118 8.61 -16.57 11.54
CA PRO A 118 8.97 -16.88 10.16
C PRO A 118 8.20 -16.03 9.14
N THR A 119 7.07 -15.43 9.51
CA THR A 119 6.22 -14.63 8.63
C THR A 119 5.56 -13.48 9.41
N VAL A 120 5.15 -12.43 8.69
CA VAL A 120 4.29 -11.38 9.26
C VAL A 120 2.88 -11.90 9.42
N THR A 121 2.32 -11.78 10.62
CA THR A 121 0.96 -12.23 10.93
C THR A 121 0.06 -11.03 11.20
N PHE A 122 -1.08 -10.94 10.51
CA PHE A 122 -2.10 -9.93 10.75
C PHE A 122 -3.29 -10.56 11.46
N GLN A 123 -3.92 -9.79 12.36
CA GLN A 123 -5.27 -10.13 12.80
C GLN A 123 -6.25 -9.80 11.66
N THR A 124 -7.40 -10.46 11.63
CA THR A 124 -8.47 -10.15 10.68
C THR A 124 -9.65 -9.51 11.40
N ASP A 125 -10.33 -8.61 10.72
CA ASP A 125 -11.61 -8.07 11.18
C ASP A 125 -12.78 -9.06 10.90
N GLN A 126 -14.00 -8.61 11.15
CA GLN A 126 -15.23 -9.39 10.90
C GLN A 126 -15.49 -9.71 9.42
N TYR A 127 -14.75 -9.09 8.50
CA TYR A 127 -14.85 -9.28 7.05
C TYR A 127 -13.62 -9.99 6.48
N GLU A 128 -12.83 -10.66 7.33
CA GLU A 128 -11.59 -11.35 6.96
C GLU A 128 -10.52 -10.42 6.36
N ARG A 129 -10.61 -9.11 6.61
CA ARG A 129 -9.62 -8.14 6.13
C ARG A 129 -8.49 -7.98 7.15
N PRO A 130 -7.24 -7.89 6.70
CA PRO A 130 -6.11 -7.72 7.61
C PRO A 130 -6.18 -6.37 8.34
N VAL A 131 -6.12 -6.42 9.67
CA VAL A 131 -6.05 -5.26 10.55
C VAL A 131 -4.60 -4.82 10.67
N GLN A 132 -4.36 -3.53 10.44
CA GLN A 132 -3.02 -2.94 10.48
C GLN A 132 -2.43 -3.04 11.89
N HIS A 133 -1.12 -3.33 11.94
CA HIS A 133 -0.37 -3.23 13.20
C HIS A 133 -0.11 -1.79 13.60
N ARG A 134 0.31 -1.60 14.85
CA ARG A 134 0.89 -0.33 15.29
C ARG A 134 2.06 0.06 14.37
N LEU A 135 2.10 1.33 13.97
CA LEU A 135 3.13 1.85 13.09
C LEU A 135 4.41 2.24 13.84
N SER A 136 4.32 2.65 15.10
CA SER A 136 5.47 3.13 15.88
C SER A 136 6.57 2.08 16.07
N ILE A 137 7.82 2.44 15.80
CA ILE A 137 9.01 1.63 16.08
C ILE A 137 9.87 2.37 17.11
N THR A 138 10.26 1.70 18.18
CA THR A 138 11.11 2.27 19.24
C THR A 138 12.38 1.43 19.41
N GLY A 139 13.38 1.92 20.15
CA GLY A 139 14.57 1.12 20.50
C GLY A 139 15.58 0.90 19.38
N LEU A 140 15.59 1.74 18.33
CA LEU A 140 16.57 1.70 17.24
C LEU A 140 17.71 2.71 17.41
N THR A 141 18.22 2.91 18.64
CA THR A 141 19.20 3.98 18.94
C THR A 141 20.52 3.85 18.18
N ASN A 142 20.94 2.64 17.82
CA ASN A 142 22.18 2.38 17.08
C ASN A 142 21.99 2.26 15.56
N TYR A 143 20.76 2.46 15.06
CA TYR A 143 20.47 2.39 13.64
C TYR A 143 20.65 3.78 13.01
N ALA A 144 21.56 3.89 12.04
CA ALA A 144 21.86 5.17 11.37
C ALA A 144 20.64 5.82 10.70
N GLY A 145 19.64 5.02 10.30
CA GLY A 145 18.41 5.51 9.68
C GLY A 145 17.28 5.86 10.67
N ALA A 146 17.53 5.87 11.98
CA ALA A 146 16.49 6.05 13.00
C ALA A 146 15.79 7.41 12.93
N GLU A 147 16.54 8.49 12.69
CA GLU A 147 15.97 9.84 12.57
C GLU A 147 15.04 9.95 11.37
N LEU A 148 15.50 9.54 10.18
CA LEU A 148 14.70 9.55 8.96
C LEU A 148 13.44 8.68 9.08
N LEU A 149 13.56 7.54 9.75
CA LEU A 149 12.42 6.65 10.05
C LEU A 149 11.40 7.35 10.96
N ASN A 150 11.85 8.04 12.01
CA ASN A 150 10.98 8.77 12.92
C ASN A 150 10.28 9.95 12.23
N THR A 151 11.00 10.76 11.45
CA THR A 151 10.39 11.86 10.69
C THR A 151 9.35 11.34 9.69
N SER A 152 9.63 10.22 9.01
CA SER A 152 8.66 9.60 8.10
C SER A 152 7.44 9.04 8.84
N TYR A 153 7.62 8.53 10.06
CA TYR A 153 6.50 8.10 10.91
C TYR A 153 5.64 9.28 11.35
N GLU A 154 6.25 10.38 11.79
CA GLU A 154 5.54 11.60 12.20
C GLU A 154 4.71 12.18 11.05
N LEU A 155 5.27 12.23 9.83
CA LEU A 155 4.54 12.66 8.64
C LEU A 155 3.33 11.76 8.36
N LEU A 156 3.52 10.43 8.41
CA LEU A 156 2.42 9.48 8.21
C LEU A 156 1.35 9.62 9.30
N ALA A 157 1.75 9.72 10.56
CA ALA A 157 0.84 9.89 11.69
C ALA A 157 0.03 11.18 11.57
N HIS A 158 0.66 12.27 11.14
CA HIS A 158 -0.01 13.54 10.88
C HIS A 158 -1.09 13.39 9.79
N ARG A 159 -0.78 12.72 8.68
CA ARG A 159 -1.75 12.48 7.59
C ARG A 159 -2.91 11.57 8.01
N LEU A 160 -2.63 10.51 8.77
CA LEU A 160 -3.68 9.65 9.33
C LEU A 160 -4.60 10.43 10.27
N SER A 161 -4.02 11.27 11.14
CA SER A 161 -4.81 12.14 12.03
C SER A 161 -5.65 13.16 11.26
N ALA A 162 -5.17 13.66 10.11
CA ALA A 162 -5.95 14.53 9.25
C ALA A 162 -7.13 13.79 8.59
N SER A 163 -6.93 12.54 8.17
CA SER A 163 -8.01 11.69 7.66
C SER A 163 -9.09 11.43 8.72
N ASP A 164 -8.70 11.05 9.94
CA ASP A 164 -9.64 10.87 11.05
C ASP A 164 -10.45 12.15 11.34
N ARG A 165 -9.79 13.32 11.26
CA ARG A 165 -10.45 14.62 11.40
C ARG A 165 -11.41 14.89 10.25
N ALA A 166 -11.04 14.60 9.01
CA ALA A 166 -11.92 14.77 7.85
C ALA A 166 -13.18 13.90 7.96
N VAL A 167 -13.04 12.64 8.41
CA VAL A 167 -14.17 11.74 8.67
C VAL A 167 -15.07 12.32 9.75
N HIS A 168 -14.50 12.76 10.88
CA HIS A 168 -15.27 13.36 11.97
C HIS A 168 -16.05 14.62 11.53
N LEU A 169 -15.43 15.49 10.73
CA LEU A 169 -16.10 16.67 10.18
C LEU A 169 -17.19 16.29 9.17
N ALA A 170 -16.97 15.28 8.33
CA ALA A 170 -17.97 14.81 7.36
C ALA A 170 -19.22 14.20 8.03
N GLU A 171 -19.10 13.68 9.25
CA GLU A 171 -20.24 13.16 10.03
C GLU A 171 -21.11 14.27 10.66
N GLN A 172 -20.64 15.52 10.66
CA GLN A 172 -21.40 16.66 11.18
C GLN A 172 -22.41 17.13 10.13
N SER A 173 -23.69 17.21 10.52
CA SER A 173 -24.79 17.50 9.59
C SER A 173 -24.84 18.96 9.13
N ASP A 174 -24.26 19.89 9.90
CA ASP A 174 -24.24 21.33 9.62
C ASP A 174 -22.84 21.89 9.86
N LEU A 175 -22.00 21.93 8.82
CA LEU A 175 -20.68 22.56 8.88
C LEU A 175 -20.83 24.07 8.66
N ALA A 176 -20.37 24.87 9.61
CA ALA A 176 -20.19 26.30 9.40
C ALA A 176 -19.04 26.57 8.41
N ASP A 177 -19.00 27.76 7.79
CA ASP A 177 -18.00 28.11 6.77
C ASP A 177 -16.53 27.87 7.19
N HIS A 178 -16.22 28.02 8.48
CA HIS A 178 -14.89 27.74 9.02
C HIS A 178 -14.60 26.23 9.13
N GLU A 179 -15.61 25.42 9.46
CA GLU A 179 -15.50 23.96 9.52
C GLU A 179 -15.42 23.33 8.12
N ALA A 180 -16.03 23.98 7.11
CA ALA A 180 -15.87 23.61 5.71
C ALA A 180 -14.43 23.85 5.21
N GLY A 181 -13.81 24.98 5.61
CA GLY A 181 -12.39 25.24 5.35
C GLY A 181 -11.48 24.19 6.00
N GLU A 182 -11.72 23.89 7.28
CA GLU A 182 -10.97 22.85 8.00
C GLU A 182 -11.14 21.45 7.40
N PHE A 183 -12.32 21.13 6.88
CA PHE A 183 -12.58 19.87 6.19
C PHE A 183 -11.74 19.77 4.91
N HIS A 184 -11.70 20.81 4.08
CA HIS A 184 -10.89 20.83 2.86
C HIS A 184 -9.39 20.66 3.18
N ASP A 185 -8.87 21.41 4.15
CA ASP A 185 -7.46 21.30 4.56
C ASP A 185 -7.12 19.89 5.09
N ALA A 186 -8.05 19.28 5.82
CA ALA A 186 -7.90 17.92 6.34
C ALA A 186 -7.88 16.87 5.23
N VAL A 187 -8.78 16.99 4.24
CA VAL A 187 -8.82 16.11 3.06
C VAL A 187 -7.54 16.23 2.24
N ASP A 188 -7.10 17.47 1.94
CA ASP A 188 -5.88 17.71 1.16
C ASP A 188 -4.64 17.15 1.86
N THR A 189 -4.58 17.26 3.18
CA THR A 189 -3.51 16.66 3.98
C THR A 189 -3.56 15.12 3.94
N ALA A 190 -4.77 14.54 3.99
CA ALA A 190 -4.99 13.09 3.97
C ALA A 190 -4.67 12.44 2.60
N MET A 191 -4.81 13.14 1.48
CA MET A 191 -4.55 12.59 0.13
C MET A 191 -3.17 11.95 -0.03
N GLY A 192 -2.20 12.33 0.80
CA GLY A 192 -0.85 11.79 0.77
C GLY A 192 -0.61 10.52 1.60
N ILE A 193 -1.62 9.91 2.24
CA ILE A 193 -1.39 8.77 3.15
C ILE A 193 -0.66 7.63 2.46
N ALA A 194 -1.10 7.22 1.27
CA ALA A 194 -0.52 6.08 0.55
C ALA A 194 1.00 6.23 0.30
N ASP A 195 1.43 7.38 -0.23
CA ASP A 195 2.85 7.66 -0.50
C ASP A 195 3.69 7.78 0.79
N SER A 196 3.12 8.37 1.85
CA SER A 196 3.78 8.44 3.15
C SER A 196 3.92 7.05 3.78
N ALA A 197 2.89 6.22 3.72
CA ALA A 197 2.91 4.86 4.21
C ALA A 197 3.93 4.01 3.46
N PHE A 198 3.96 4.10 2.13
CA PHE A 198 4.94 3.40 1.32
C PHE A 198 6.39 3.84 1.63
N SER A 199 6.62 5.14 1.74
CA SER A 199 7.95 5.70 2.08
C SER A 199 8.41 5.27 3.47
N TYR A 200 7.51 5.32 4.45
CA TYR A 200 7.78 4.81 5.80
C TYR A 200 8.06 3.31 5.79
N GLY A 201 7.28 2.53 5.04
CA GLY A 201 7.47 1.08 4.88
C GLY A 201 8.85 0.73 4.31
N LEU A 202 9.35 1.48 3.32
CA LEU A 202 10.70 1.29 2.77
C LEU A 202 11.79 1.50 3.84
N LEU A 203 11.63 2.52 4.69
CA LEU A 203 12.56 2.78 5.79
C LEU A 203 12.45 1.71 6.88
N ALA A 204 11.24 1.27 7.20
CA ALA A 204 10.98 0.19 8.15
C ALA A 204 11.55 -1.14 7.65
N GLN A 205 11.45 -1.46 6.36
CA GLN A 205 12.07 -2.65 5.76
C GLN A 205 13.60 -2.62 5.85
N LYS A 206 14.23 -1.44 5.68
CA LYS A 206 15.67 -1.29 5.95
C LYS A 206 15.99 -1.55 7.42
N ALA A 207 15.14 -1.09 8.34
CA ALA A 207 15.26 -1.41 9.77
C ALA A 207 15.06 -2.91 10.06
N VAL A 208 14.16 -3.61 9.35
CA VAL A 208 14.04 -5.08 9.42
C VAL A 208 15.37 -5.75 9.09
N ASN A 209 16.00 -5.35 7.98
CA ASN A 209 17.32 -5.86 7.62
C ASN A 209 18.37 -5.63 8.70
N PHE A 210 18.35 -4.44 9.32
CA PHE A 210 19.25 -4.10 10.42
C PHE A 210 19.07 -5.01 11.64
N VAL A 211 17.83 -5.19 12.12
CA VAL A 211 17.58 -6.05 13.31
C VAL A 211 17.84 -7.53 13.04
N LEU A 212 17.79 -7.96 11.77
CA LEU A 212 18.12 -9.31 11.36
C LEU A 212 19.63 -9.59 11.25
N LEU A 213 20.50 -8.58 11.32
CA LEU A 213 21.96 -8.77 11.19
C LEU A 213 22.52 -9.69 12.28
N GLU A 214 22.20 -9.44 13.56
CA GLU A 214 22.71 -10.26 14.65
C GLU A 214 22.19 -11.71 14.62
N PRO A 215 20.87 -11.96 14.42
CA PRO A 215 20.36 -13.31 14.19
C PRO A 215 21.04 -14.05 13.03
N ARG A 216 21.28 -13.36 11.90
CA ARG A 216 21.99 -13.94 10.74
C ARG A 216 23.44 -14.29 11.09
N ARG A 217 24.16 -13.39 11.78
CA ARG A 217 25.54 -13.64 12.25
C ARG A 217 25.63 -14.76 13.28
N ALA A 218 24.64 -14.90 14.17
CA ALA A 218 24.59 -16.00 15.13
C ALA A 218 24.49 -17.35 14.41
N ARG A 219 23.58 -17.45 13.43
CA ARG A 219 23.43 -18.62 12.56
C ARG A 219 24.72 -18.96 11.80
N GLU A 220 25.40 -17.97 11.21
CA GLU A 220 26.65 -18.19 10.49
C GLU A 220 27.75 -18.78 11.39
N ARG A 221 27.83 -18.29 12.63
CA ARG A 221 28.75 -18.82 13.65
C ARG A 221 28.42 -20.26 14.01
N GLU A 222 27.15 -20.58 14.25
CA GLU A 222 26.70 -21.94 14.55
C GLU A 222 27.00 -22.91 13.38
N ALA A 223 26.73 -22.49 12.15
CA ALA A 223 27.01 -23.29 10.96
C ALA A 223 28.53 -23.47 10.71
N ALA A 224 29.36 -22.48 11.06
CA ALA A 224 30.81 -22.62 11.00
C ALA A 224 31.33 -23.61 12.05
N LEU A 225 30.83 -23.53 13.28
CA LEU A 225 31.18 -24.47 14.35
C LEU A 225 30.77 -25.90 14.02
N ALA A 226 29.55 -26.10 13.51
CA ALA A 226 29.08 -27.43 13.08
C ALA A 226 29.94 -28.01 11.94
N ARG A 227 30.36 -27.18 10.98
CA ARG A 227 31.28 -27.61 9.90
C ARG A 227 32.66 -27.98 10.42
N ALA A 228 33.20 -27.20 11.36
CA ALA A 228 34.50 -27.49 11.98
C ALA A 228 34.46 -28.82 12.76
N ALA A 229 33.40 -29.06 13.53
CA ALA A 229 33.20 -30.31 14.26
C ALA A 229 33.10 -31.53 13.32
N ALA A 230 32.37 -31.41 12.21
CA ALA A 230 32.23 -32.48 11.22
C ALA A 230 33.55 -32.81 10.48
N GLN A 231 34.46 -31.83 10.35
CA GLN A 231 35.78 -32.04 9.75
C GLN A 231 36.76 -32.74 10.72
N THR A 232 36.61 -32.54 12.02
CA THR A 232 37.42 -33.25 13.04
C THR A 232 37.00 -34.71 13.24
N ASP A 233 35.76 -35.09 12.92
CA ASP A 233 35.25 -36.46 13.05
C ASP A 233 35.47 -37.34 11.81
N GLN A 234 36.05 -36.81 10.72
CA GLN A 234 36.45 -37.63 9.58
C GLN A 234 37.80 -38.32 9.87
N PRO A 235 37.85 -39.67 9.94
CA PRO A 235 39.11 -40.37 10.15
C PRO A 235 40.02 -40.17 8.94
N THR A 236 41.22 -39.64 9.19
CA THR A 236 42.32 -39.59 8.21
C THR A 236 42.60 -41.01 7.69
N PRO A 237 42.73 -41.22 6.37
CA PRO A 237 42.99 -42.53 5.78
C PRO A 237 44.36 -43.13 6.18
#